data_AF-A0A8J4HCA0-F1
#
_entry.id   AF-A0A8J4HCA0-F1
#
_cell.length_a   1.000
_cell.length_b   1.000
_cell.length_c   1.000
_cell.angle_alpha   90.00
_cell.angle_beta   90.00
_cell.angle_gamma   90.00
#
_symmetry.space_group_name_H-M   'P 1'
#
loop_
_entity.id
_entity.type
_entity.pdbx_description
1 polymer ?
#
loop_
_entity_poly.entity_id
_entity_poly.type
_entity_poly.pdbx_seq_one_letter_code
_entity_poly.pdbx_strand_id
1 'polypeptide(L)' 'IGCAPCTRPTPAGADPRAGRWVLHAKTECGIHRPLAAPPR' A
#
# COMPACT_ATOMS: atom_id res chain seq x y z
N ILE A 1 6.09 -5.88 4.72
CA ILE A 1 6.14 -6.14 3.26
C ILE A 1 4.70 -6.32 2.78
N GLY A 2 4.29 -5.73 1.64
CA GLY A 2 2.89 -5.74 1.17
C GLY A 2 2.60 -6.87 0.16
N CYS A 3 1.58 -6.69 -0.69
CA CYS A 3 1.22 -7.63 -1.75
C CYS A 3 2.39 -7.82 -2.72
N ALA A 4 2.62 -9.06 -3.15
CA ALA A 4 3.68 -9.41 -4.10
C ALA A 4 3.68 -8.54 -5.39
N PRO A 5 2.54 -8.29 -6.07
CA PRO A 5 2.57 -7.51 -7.31
C PRO A 5 2.82 -6.00 -7.10
N CYS A 6 2.61 -5.48 -5.89
CA CYS A 6 2.62 -4.04 -5.60
C CYS A 6 3.76 -3.62 -4.67
N THR A 7 4.71 -4.52 -4.37
CA THR A 7 5.85 -4.26 -3.48
C THR A 7 7.16 -4.51 -4.21
N ARG A 8 8.11 -3.57 -4.13
CA ARG A 8 9.47 -3.71 -4.67
C ARG A 8 10.53 -3.27 -3.66
N PRO A 9 11.78 -3.74 -3.81
CA PRO A 9 12.91 -3.24 -3.03
C PRO A 9 13.09 -1.73 -3.19
N THR A 10 13.58 -1.07 -2.14
CA THR A 10 13.89 0.36 -2.13
C THR A 10 15.39 0.59 -1.96
N PRO A 11 15.97 1.64 -2.59
CA PRO A 11 17.34 2.04 -2.32
C PRO A 11 17.59 2.41 -0.86
N ALA A 12 18.84 2.34 -0.42
CA ALA A 12 19.24 2.84 0.89
C ALA A 12 18.93 4.34 1.01
N GLY A 13 18.40 4.76 2.17
CA GLY A 13 18.03 6.15 2.43
C GLY A 13 16.71 6.60 1.80
N ALA A 14 16.04 5.76 1.00
CA ALA A 14 14.72 6.05 0.48
C ALA A 14 13.65 6.00 1.60
N ASP A 15 12.50 6.63 1.33
CA ASP A 15 11.34 6.52 2.21
C ASP A 15 10.99 5.04 2.48
N PRO A 16 10.71 4.64 3.73
CA PRO A 16 10.42 3.24 4.09
C PRO A 16 9.23 2.61 3.35
N ARG A 17 8.37 3.42 2.73
CA ARG A 17 7.21 3.00 1.95
C ARG A 17 7.39 3.24 0.45
N ALA A 18 8.54 3.73 -0.01
CA ALA A 18 8.78 4.05 -1.42
C ALA A 18 8.57 2.86 -2.37
N GLY A 19 8.73 1.64 -1.87
CA GLY A 19 8.53 0.40 -2.62
C GLY A 19 7.08 -0.09 -2.68
N ARG A 20 6.13 0.61 -2.04
CA ARG A 20 4.70 0.27 -2.08
C ARG A 20 3.99 0.98 -3.22
N TRP A 21 2.83 0.45 -3.61
CA TRP A 21 1.95 1.02 -4.65
C TRP A 21 2.61 1.10 -6.03
N VAL A 22 3.51 0.17 -6.32
CA VAL A 22 4.05 0.04 -7.67
C VAL A 22 2.88 -0.21 -8.64
N LEU A 23 2.77 0.61 -9.69
CA LEU A 23 1.66 0.64 -10.67
C LEU A 23 0.32 1.20 -10.16
N HIS A 24 0.28 1.76 -8.95
CA HIS A 24 -0.93 2.35 -8.37
C HIS A 24 -0.67 3.77 -7.88
N ALA A 25 -1.75 4.53 -7.65
CA ALA A 25 -1.64 5.80 -6.95
C ALA A 25 -1.17 5.56 -5.51
N LYS A 26 -0.32 6.46 -4.99
CA LYS A 26 0.17 6.47 -3.59
C LYS A 26 -0.97 6.82 -2.62
N THR A 27 -1.89 5.88 -2.44
CA THR A 27 -3.11 6.01 -1.63
C THR A 27 -3.12 4.91 -0.58
N GLU A 28 -3.69 5.17 0.60
CA GLU A 28 -3.66 4.15 1.65
C GLU A 28 -4.43 2.88 1.28
N CYS A 29 -3.86 1.74 1.66
CA CYS A 29 -4.48 0.44 1.42
C CYS A 29 -5.82 0.32 2.14
N GLY A 30 -6.73 -0.51 1.60
CA GLY A 30 -8.05 -0.76 2.20
C GLY A 30 -8.01 -1.24 3.66
N ILE A 31 -6.90 -1.86 4.09
CA ILE A 31 -6.66 -2.26 5.48
C ILE A 31 -6.63 -1.09 6.47
N HIS A 32 -6.37 0.12 5.98
CA HIS A 32 -6.35 1.36 6.77
C HIS A 32 -7.71 2.07 6.73
N ARG A 33 -8.63 1.62 5.88
CA ARG A 33 -9.99 2.14 5.82
C ARG A 33 -10.84 1.31 6.79
N PRO A 34 -11.74 1.95 7.57
CA PRO A 34 -12.72 1.19 8.33
C PRO A 34 -13.54 0.34 7.35
N LEU A 35 -13.83 -0.90 7.75
CA LEU A 35 -14.78 -1.73 7.01
C LEU A 35 -16.10 -0.96 6.97
N ALA A 36 -16.59 -0.67 5.76
CA ALA A 36 -17.93 -0.16 5.62
C ALA A 36 -18.89 -1.19 6.22
N ALA A 37 -19.75 -0.77 7.15
CA ALA A 37 -20.82 -1.63 7.61
C ALA A 37 -21.66 -2.06 6.39
N PRO A 38 -22.09 -3.33 6.30
CA PRO A 38 -22.99 -3.74 5.23
C PRO A 38 -24.25 -2.86 5.25
N PRO A 39 -24.85 -2.55 4.08
CA PRO A 39 -26.15 -1.88 4.07
C PRO A 39 -27.16 -2.72 4.86
N ARG A 40 -28.04 -2.04 5.61
CA ARG A 40 -29.13 -2.69 6.36
C ARG A 40 -30.11 -3.38 5.42
#